data_AF-A0AA42E225-F1
#
_entry.id   AF-A0AA42E225-F1
#
_cell.length_a   1.000
_cell.length_b   1.000
_cell.length_c   1.000
_cell.angle_alpha   90.00
_cell.angle_beta   90.00
_cell.angle_gamma   90.00
#
_symmetry.space_group_name_H-M   'P 1'
#
loop_
_entity.id
_entity.type
_entity.pdbx_description
1 polymer ?
#
loop_
_entity_poly.entity_id
_entity_poly.type
_entity_poly.pdbx_seq_one_letter_code
_entity_poly.pdbx_strand_id
1 'polypeptide(L)'
;MRGARPGFLTKMLFLNAGLVLWAAHFGFVYGLTGVVCARGLGTAWPAAVPFVVAFATVVAAGLSLVVLFAAVLGRGPGIAGEPDPALRVFWRSVTGGVAVFGFVAIVWSGLPAVLIRPCA
;
A
#
# COMPACT_ATOMS: atom_id res chain seq x y z
N MET A 1 18.99 -27.99 0.51
CA MET A 1 17.65 -27.41 0.35
C MET A 1 17.74 -26.23 -0.61
N ARG A 2 17.42 -26.43 -1.90
CA ARG A 2 17.46 -25.35 -2.91
C ARG A 2 16.23 -24.46 -2.69
N GLY A 3 16.43 -23.32 -2.04
CA GLY A 3 15.37 -22.31 -1.91
C GLY A 3 14.87 -21.93 -3.30
N ALA A 4 13.57 -22.09 -3.54
CA ALA A 4 12.94 -21.69 -4.80
C ALA A 4 13.27 -20.22 -5.04
N ARG A 5 13.92 -19.92 -6.17
CA ARG A 5 14.12 -18.53 -6.58
C ARG A 5 12.73 -17.92 -6.74
N PRO A 6 12.44 -16.78 -6.08
CA PRO A 6 11.14 -16.12 -6.25
C PRO A 6 10.92 -15.83 -7.73
N GLY A 7 9.73 -16.16 -8.23
CA GLY A 7 9.38 -15.96 -9.62
C GLY A 7 9.48 -14.49 -10.03
N PHE A 8 9.63 -14.24 -11.33
CA PHE A 8 9.66 -12.89 -11.89
C PHE A 8 8.48 -12.02 -11.41
N LEU A 9 7.28 -12.61 -11.37
CA LEU A 9 6.08 -11.95 -10.87
C LEU A 9 6.23 -11.48 -9.42
N THR A 10 6.78 -12.30 -8.53
CA THR A 10 7.01 -11.95 -7.12
C THR A 10 7.98 -10.78 -7.00
N LYS A 11 9.03 -10.74 -7.83
CA LYS A 11 9.98 -9.61 -7.87
C LYS A 11 9.29 -8.33 -8.33
N MET A 12 8.48 -8.41 -9.38
CA MET A 12 7.74 -7.27 -9.92
C MET A 12 6.67 -6.75 -8.95
N LEU A 13 5.96 -7.65 -8.27
CA LEU A 13 5.01 -7.28 -7.22
C LEU A 13 5.71 -6.60 -6.05
N PHE A 14 6.88 -7.10 -5.62
CA PHE A 14 7.63 -6.49 -4.53
C PHE A 14 8.16 -5.10 -4.91
N LEU A 15 8.70 -4.94 -6.13
CA LEU A 15 9.16 -3.65 -6.66
C LEU A 15 8.06 -2.59 -6.64
N ASN A 16 6.86 -3.00 -7.03
CA ASN A 16 5.70 -2.13 -7.14
C ASN A 16 4.80 -2.18 -5.89
N ALA A 17 5.24 -2.78 -4.79
CA ALA A 17 4.37 -3.07 -3.65
C ALA A 17 3.75 -1.80 -3.06
N GLY A 18 4.49 -0.69 -2.99
CA GLY A 18 3.92 0.60 -2.57
C GLY A 18 2.78 1.08 -3.46
N LEU A 19 2.90 0.94 -4.78
CA LEU A 19 1.85 1.32 -5.73
C LEU A 19 0.64 0.38 -5.66
N VAL A 20 0.89 -0.93 -5.52
CA VAL A 20 -0.17 -1.94 -5.37
C VAL A 20 -0.96 -1.72 -4.08
N LEU A 21 -0.26 -1.45 -2.97
CA LEU A 21 -0.89 -1.14 -1.68
C LEU A 21 -1.74 0.14 -1.78
N TRP A 22 -1.21 1.20 -2.41
CA TRP A 22 -1.96 2.42 -2.65
C TRP A 22 -3.20 2.17 -3.51
N ALA A 23 -3.08 1.48 -4.64
CA ALA A 23 -4.20 1.21 -5.54
C ALA A 23 -5.30 0.38 -4.85
N ALA A 24 -4.91 -0.65 -4.09
CA ALA A 24 -5.83 -1.45 -3.31
C ALA A 24 -6.55 -0.63 -2.22
N HIS A 25 -5.79 0.18 -1.48
CA HIS A 25 -6.34 1.07 -0.46
C HIS A 25 -7.31 2.10 -1.05
N PHE A 26 -6.89 2.79 -2.12
CA PHE A 26 -7.70 3.80 -2.80
C PHE A 26 -8.99 3.20 -3.35
N GLY A 27 -8.90 2.08 -4.08
CA GLY A 27 -10.07 1.37 -4.61
C GLY A 27 -11.03 0.93 -3.50
N PHE A 28 -10.51 0.42 -2.39
CA PHE A 28 -11.33 0.03 -1.24
C PHE A 28 -12.07 1.22 -0.62
N VAL A 29 -11.37 2.31 -0.28
CA VAL A 29 -11.95 3.48 0.39
C VAL A 29 -13.00 4.15 -0.48
N TYR A 30 -12.68 4.42 -1.74
CA TYR A 30 -13.60 5.10 -2.65
C TYR A 30 -14.75 4.20 -3.08
N GLY A 31 -14.48 2.91 -3.31
CA GLY A 31 -15.52 1.92 -3.62
C GLY A 31 -16.52 1.75 -2.48
N LEU A 32 -16.02 1.59 -1.25
CA LEU A 32 -16.87 1.50 -0.05
C LEU A 32 -17.71 2.77 0.12
N THR A 33 -17.08 3.94 0.00
CA THR A 33 -17.76 5.24 0.11
C THR A 33 -18.88 5.37 -0.93
N GLY A 34 -18.59 5.03 -2.19
CA GLY A 34 -19.58 5.05 -3.27
C GLY A 34 -20.77 4.12 -3.00
N VAL A 35 -20.52 2.90 -2.52
CA VAL A 35 -21.59 1.94 -2.17
C VAL A 35 -22.42 2.45 -0.99
N VAL A 36 -21.79 2.98 0.06
CA VAL A 36 -22.48 3.52 1.23
C VAL A 36 -23.41 4.66 0.83
N CYS A 37 -22.94 5.61 0.03
CA CYS A 37 -23.76 6.73 -0.40
C CYS A 37 -24.88 6.30 -1.37
N ALA A 38 -24.59 5.41 -2.33
CA ALA A 38 -25.59 4.90 -3.26
C ALA A 38 -26.72 4.10 -2.59
N ARG A 39 -26.45 3.49 -1.43
CA ARG A 39 -27.42 2.71 -0.66
C ARG A 39 -28.06 3.49 0.50
N GLY A 40 -27.73 4.76 0.67
CA GLY A 40 -28.23 5.57 1.78
C GLY A 40 -27.80 5.07 3.17
N LEU A 41 -26.73 4.27 3.25
CA LEU A 41 -26.25 3.67 4.50
C LEU A 41 -25.46 4.66 5.37
N GLY A 42 -25.11 5.83 4.82
CA GLY A 42 -24.36 6.87 5.52
C GLY A 42 -25.07 7.43 6.75
N THR A 43 -26.40 7.41 6.78
CA THR A 43 -27.20 7.87 7.93
C THR A 43 -27.44 6.77 8.97
N ALA A 44 -27.43 5.50 8.54
CA ALA A 44 -27.64 4.36 9.43
C ALA A 44 -26.40 4.04 10.27
N TRP A 45 -25.19 4.23 9.71
CA TRP A 45 -23.91 3.89 10.37
C TRP A 45 -22.86 5.02 10.20
N PRO A 46 -23.13 6.25 10.67
CA PRO A 46 -22.34 7.43 10.35
C PRO A 46 -20.89 7.37 10.88
N ALA A 47 -20.65 6.67 11.98
CA ALA A 47 -19.31 6.52 12.54
C ALA A 47 -18.52 5.36 11.93
N ALA A 48 -19.17 4.33 11.39
CA ALA A 48 -18.50 3.10 10.98
C ALA A 48 -17.60 3.29 9.75
N VAL A 49 -18.02 4.12 8.79
CA VAL A 49 -17.26 4.35 7.56
C VAL A 49 -15.93 5.06 7.84
N PRO A 50 -15.89 6.19 8.58
CA PRO A 50 -14.62 6.80 9.00
C PRO A 50 -13.69 5.83 9.75
N PHE A 51 -14.22 4.98 10.64
CA PHE A 51 -13.41 4.00 11.37
C PHE A 51 -12.82 2.93 10.45
N VAL A 52 -13.61 2.37 9.53
CA VAL A 52 -13.14 1.36 8.56
C VAL A 52 -12.10 1.95 7.62
N VAL A 53 -12.32 3.18 7.15
CA VAL A 53 -11.35 3.90 6.31
C VAL A 53 -10.07 4.17 7.10
N ALA A 54 -10.15 4.71 8.31
CA ALA A 54 -8.99 4.98 9.15
C ALA A 54 -8.17 3.70 9.42
N PHE A 55 -8.84 2.60 9.74
CA PHE A 55 -8.20 1.30 9.93
C PHE A 55 -7.50 0.82 8.65
N ALA A 56 -8.18 0.89 7.50
CA ALA A 56 -7.60 0.52 6.21
C ALA A 56 -6.38 1.39 5.85
N THR A 57 -6.43 2.70 6.15
CA THR A 57 -5.32 3.63 5.95
C THR A 57 -4.13 3.24 6.81
N VAL A 58 -4.33 2.99 8.11
CA VAL A 58 -3.26 2.59 9.03
C VAL A 58 -2.62 1.28 8.59
N VAL A 59 -3.42 0.28 8.21
CA VAL A 59 -2.92 -1.01 7.72
C VAL A 59 -2.11 -0.85 6.44
N ALA A 60 -2.65 -0.15 5.43
CA ALA A 60 -1.97 0.04 4.15
C ALA A 60 -0.67 0.87 4.30
N ALA A 61 -0.70 1.92 5.11
CA ALA A 61 0.47 2.72 5.45
C ALA A 61 1.53 1.89 6.19
N GLY A 62 1.11 1.09 7.18
CA GLY A 62 1.97 0.17 7.91
C GLY A 62 2.64 -0.86 7.00
N LEU A 63 1.89 -1.47 6.08
CA LEU A 63 2.45 -2.40 5.09
C LEU A 63 3.45 -1.72 4.15
N SER A 64 3.18 -0.47 3.75
CA SER A 64 4.10 0.31 2.91
C SER A 64 5.42 0.60 3.64
N LEU A 65 5.35 0.90 4.95
CA LEU A 65 6.53 1.03 5.80
C LEU A 65 7.29 -0.29 5.94
N VAL A 66 6.60 -1.43 6.10
CA VAL A 66 7.24 -2.74 6.15
C VAL A 66 8.02 -3.02 4.86
N VAL A 67 7.44 -2.72 3.69
CA VAL A 67 8.13 -2.84 2.39
C VAL A 67 9.34 -1.93 2.32
N LEU A 68 9.21 -0.67 2.76
CA LEU A 68 10.32 0.29 2.80
C LEU A 68 11.46 -0.22 3.68
N PHE A 69 11.16 -0.65 4.90
CA PHE A 69 12.16 -1.21 5.81
C PHE A 69 12.81 -2.47 5.26
N ALA A 70 12.04 -3.36 4.62
CA ALA A 70 12.59 -4.52 3.95
C ALA A 70 13.60 -4.11 2.86
N ALA A 71 13.23 -3.15 1.99
CA ALA A 71 14.11 -2.65 0.94
C ALA A 71 15.40 -2.01 1.52
N VAL A 72 15.27 -1.15 2.54
CA VAL A 72 16.42 -0.50 3.20
C VAL A 72 17.35 -1.51 3.85
N LEU A 73 16.80 -2.56 4.47
CA LEU A 73 17.58 -3.64 5.10
C LEU A 73 18.14 -4.64 4.08
N GLY A 74 18.00 -4.39 2.78
CA GLY A 74 18.47 -5.28 1.73
C GLY A 74 17.70 -6.60 1.64
N ARG A 75 16.49 -6.64 2.21
CA ARG A 75 15.61 -7.81 2.23
C ARG A 75 14.58 -7.70 1.11
N GLY A 76 14.32 -8.82 0.44
CA GLY A 76 13.28 -8.91 -0.57
C GLY A 76 13.67 -9.80 -1.76
N PRO A 77 12.69 -10.33 -2.50
CA PRO A 77 12.89 -11.33 -3.55
C PRO A 77 13.76 -10.86 -4.74
N GLY A 78 13.93 -9.55 -4.94
CA GLY A 78 14.83 -8.95 -5.95
C GLY A 78 16.15 -8.38 -5.39
N ILE A 79 16.30 -8.32 -4.07
CA ILE A 79 17.46 -7.69 -3.41
C ILE A 79 18.33 -8.74 -2.73
N ALA A 80 17.70 -9.70 -2.06
CA ALA A 80 18.37 -10.79 -1.36
C ALA A 80 18.98 -11.77 -2.37
N GLY A 81 20.31 -11.87 -2.37
CA GLY A 81 21.05 -12.81 -3.20
C GLY A 81 21.32 -12.35 -4.64
N GLU A 82 21.07 -11.07 -4.98
CA GLU A 82 21.45 -10.51 -6.28
C GLU A 82 22.98 -10.32 -6.35
N PRO A 83 23.73 -11.06 -7.20
CA PRO A 83 25.19 -11.00 -7.23
C PRO A 83 25.74 -9.66 -7.74
N ASP A 84 25.01 -8.99 -8.64
CA ASP A 84 25.44 -7.71 -9.20
C ASP A 84 25.13 -6.55 -8.23
N PRO A 85 26.15 -5.78 -7.78
CA PRO A 85 25.96 -4.66 -6.88
C PRO A 85 25.13 -3.51 -7.50
N ALA A 86 25.24 -3.25 -8.80
CA ALA A 86 24.51 -2.19 -9.48
C ALA A 86 23.00 -2.49 -9.52
N LEU A 87 22.66 -3.73 -9.90
CA LEU A 87 21.27 -4.21 -9.86
C LEU A 87 20.70 -4.19 -8.44
N ARG A 88 21.49 -4.59 -7.43
CA ARG A 88 21.04 -4.57 -6.04
C ARG A 88 20.70 -3.15 -5.56
N VAL A 89 21.53 -2.16 -5.91
CA VAL A 89 21.28 -0.74 -5.62
C VAL A 89 20.01 -0.27 -6.34
N PHE A 90 19.84 -0.62 -7.62
CA PHE A 90 18.63 -0.32 -8.37
C PHE A 90 17.37 -0.86 -7.70
N TRP A 91 17.33 -2.16 -7.38
CA TRP A 91 16.18 -2.79 -6.73
C TRP A 91 15.84 -2.12 -5.40
N ARG A 92 16.85 -1.81 -4.58
CA ARG A 92 16.66 -1.12 -3.30
C ARG A 92 16.12 0.30 -3.48
N SER A 93 16.71 1.09 -4.36
CA SER A 93 16.33 2.49 -4.59
C SER A 93 14.94 2.61 -5.19
N VAL A 94 14.62 1.80 -6.21
CA VAL A 94 13.30 1.83 -6.85
C VAL A 94 12.23 1.31 -5.91
N THR A 95 12.44 0.16 -5.25
CA THR A 95 11.45 -0.38 -4.30
C THR A 95 11.22 0.58 -3.14
N GLY A 96 12.30 1.17 -2.59
CA GLY A 96 12.21 2.17 -1.53
C GLY A 96 11.45 3.43 -2.00
N GLY A 97 11.77 3.96 -3.18
CA GLY A 97 11.10 5.12 -3.76
C GLY A 97 9.60 4.88 -3.99
N VAL A 98 9.23 3.72 -4.55
CA VAL A 98 7.83 3.35 -4.77
C VAL A 98 7.10 3.10 -3.44
N ALA A 99 7.77 2.54 -2.43
CA ALA A 99 7.19 2.37 -1.09
C ALA A 99 6.92 3.71 -0.40
N VAL A 100 7.85 4.67 -0.48
CA VAL A 100 7.65 6.03 0.03
C VAL A 100 6.52 6.72 -0.71
N PHE A 101 6.51 6.64 -2.05
CA PHE A 101 5.42 7.20 -2.86
C PHE A 101 4.07 6.62 -2.45
N GLY A 102 3.96 5.29 -2.35
CA GLY A 102 2.75 4.60 -1.93
C GLY A 102 2.29 5.04 -0.54
N PHE A 103 3.21 5.13 0.42
CA PHE A 103 2.92 5.62 1.76
C PHE A 103 2.33 7.04 1.75
N VAL A 104 3.00 7.98 1.06
CA VAL A 104 2.54 9.37 0.95
C VAL A 104 1.15 9.42 0.29
N ALA A 105 0.96 8.66 -0.79
CA ALA A 105 -0.30 8.62 -1.50
C ALA A 105 -1.44 8.02 -0.65
N ILE A 106 -1.17 6.99 0.16
CA ILE A 106 -2.14 6.41 1.11
C ILE A 106 -2.52 7.42 2.18
N VAL A 107 -1.53 8.06 2.82
CA VAL A 107 -1.80 9.07 3.87
C VAL A 107 -2.58 10.24 3.28
N TRP A 108 -2.16 10.73 2.12
CA TRP A 108 -2.80 11.85 1.45
C TRP A 108 -4.25 11.53 1.03
N SER A 109 -4.50 10.34 0.50
CA SER A 109 -5.85 9.94 0.06
C SER A 109 -6.77 9.52 1.22
N GLY A 110 -6.23 8.96 2.30
CA GLY A 110 -6.98 8.61 3.50
C GLY A 110 -7.39 9.81 4.35
N LEU A 111 -6.60 10.89 4.34
CA LEU A 111 -6.86 12.10 5.14
C LEU A 111 -8.23 12.76 4.84
N PRO A 112 -8.60 13.09 3.59
CA PRO A 112 -9.91 13.68 3.30
C PRO A 112 -11.06 12.73 3.64
N ALA A 113 -10.87 11.42 3.51
CA ALA A 113 -11.90 10.43 3.81
C ALA A 113 -12.21 10.30 5.32
N VAL A 114 -11.31 10.77 6.19
CA VAL A 114 -11.55 10.88 7.63
C VAL A 114 -12.09 12.26 8.03
N LEU A 115 -11.64 13.32 7.35
CA LEU A 115 -12.01 14.70 7.68
C LEU A 115 -13.37 15.13 7.13
N ILE A 116 -13.77 14.59 5.98
CA ILE A 116 -14.99 15.00 5.26
C ILE A 116 -16.05 13.93 5.45
N ARG A 117 -17.30 14.35 5.70
CA ARG A 117 -18.43 13.41 5.74
C ARG A 117 -18.65 12.81 4.35
N PRO A 118 -18.66 11.48 4.20
CA PRO A 118 -18.71 10.83 2.89
C PRO A 118 -20.00 11.08 2.10
N CYS A 119 -21.13 11.24 2.80
CA CYS A 119 -22.44 11.49 2.20
C CYS A 119 -23.08 12.69 2.93
N ALA A 120 -22.82 13.89 2.44
CA ALA A 120 -23.47 15.12 2.87
C ALA A 120 -24.62 15.48 1.92
#